data_AF-A0A946CP19-F1
#
_entry.id   AF-A0A946CP19-F1
#
_cell.length_a   1.000
_cell.length_b   1.000
_cell.length_c   1.000
_cell.angle_alpha   90.00
_cell.angle_beta   90.00
_cell.angle_gamma   90.00
#
_symmetry.space_group_name_H-M   'P 1'
#
loop_
_entity.id
_entity.type
_entity.pdbx_description
1 polymer ?
#
loop_
_entity_poly.entity_id
_entity_poly.type
_entity_poly.pdbx_seq_one_letter_code
_entity_poly.pdbx_strand_id
1 'polypeptide(L)'
;MLIIRNAAVWGQTGPIDLAIADGVYVAVEKVDPTVATIIDAEGRLCVPGFIEPHIHLDKVMLADSIPVNVSGSLDEAIEILGARKESYSTADIVARAGQIIRAAVANGVTRMRTHIDVDTGCGLTAFEALLEVRKRFADLVELQIVAFPQKGIVGDPGCEALLREAMDRGADQIGGMPFNEAAPEESREHIEIAFAIARDHGCDVDMHIDETDDPDARTLEMLCEAAIAHGWQGRVTAGHTCALAAYPDDYADRVMDMVAEAGIHMITNPATNLMLQGREDSHPKRRGITRVKELLDRGVNVAFGQDNLRDMFYPFGRDDPLELGFLLAHAAHMSQPDEIEAVFNMTTDSAAKVLGLTDYGTTPGCVGDLVILDAKSPLEAIVDKPDRRYVIRRGRVVAETETRRTIVSE
;
A
#
# COMPACT_ATOMS: atom_id res chain seq x y z
N MET A 1 20.82 3.65 21.80
CA MET A 1 20.90 4.96 21.10
C MET A 1 21.69 4.74 19.82
N LEU A 2 21.27 5.38 18.74
CA LEU A 2 21.87 5.24 17.41
C LEU A 2 22.19 6.64 16.86
N ILE A 3 23.38 6.81 16.29
CA ILE A 3 23.74 8.00 15.51
C ILE A 3 24.05 7.56 14.08
N ILE A 4 23.46 8.25 13.11
CA ILE A 4 23.72 8.07 11.69
C ILE A 4 24.52 9.30 11.25
N ARG A 5 25.78 9.10 10.88
CA ARG A 5 26.67 10.17 10.42
C ARG A 5 26.57 10.38 8.92
N ASN A 6 26.81 11.59 8.46
CA ASN A 6 26.90 11.93 7.04
C ASN A 6 25.68 11.48 6.22
N ALA A 7 24.47 11.57 6.78
CA ALA A 7 23.22 11.23 6.11
C ALA A 7 22.84 12.30 5.09
N ALA A 8 22.68 11.93 3.82
CA ALA A 8 22.06 12.81 2.84
C ALA A 8 20.54 12.68 2.98
N VAL A 9 19.93 13.56 3.77
CA VAL A 9 18.48 13.56 4.00
C VAL A 9 17.78 14.28 2.86
N TRP A 10 16.73 13.67 2.31
CA TRP A 10 15.97 14.26 1.22
C TRP A 10 15.40 15.64 1.61
N GLY A 11 15.52 16.61 0.72
CA GLY A 11 15.10 18.00 0.95
C GLY A 11 16.07 18.85 1.79
N GLN A 12 17.16 18.27 2.31
CA GLN A 12 18.19 18.99 3.06
C GLN A 12 19.42 19.33 2.20
N THR A 13 20.08 20.46 2.51
CA THR A 13 21.32 20.85 1.82
C THR A 13 22.53 20.24 2.51
N GLY A 14 23.16 19.29 1.82
CA GLY A 14 24.39 18.63 2.29
C GLY A 14 24.13 17.55 3.36
N PRO A 15 25.15 16.73 3.67
CA PRO A 15 25.03 15.68 4.68
C PRO A 15 24.87 16.24 6.10
N ILE A 16 24.01 15.62 6.89
CA ILE A 16 23.79 15.93 8.30
C ILE A 16 23.93 14.67 9.16
N ASP A 17 23.98 14.83 10.47
CA ASP A 17 23.91 13.73 11.41
C ASP A 17 22.48 13.57 11.94
N LEU A 18 22.03 12.33 12.13
CA LEU A 18 20.75 11.99 12.72
C LEU A 18 20.98 11.20 14.01
N ALA A 19 20.09 11.35 14.99
CA ALA A 19 20.14 10.62 16.24
C ALA A 19 18.79 10.04 16.63
N ILE A 20 18.80 8.79 17.08
CA ILE A 20 17.60 8.06 17.53
C ILE A 20 17.85 7.53 18.96
N ALA A 21 16.96 7.90 19.88
CA ALA A 21 16.97 7.44 21.26
C ALA A 21 15.56 6.98 21.65
N ASP A 22 15.48 5.85 22.37
CA ASP A 22 14.21 5.26 22.82
C ASP A 22 13.15 5.11 21.72
N GLY A 23 13.62 4.80 20.49
CA GLY A 23 12.77 4.56 19.34
C GLY A 23 12.27 5.80 18.60
N VAL A 24 12.70 7.01 18.97
CA VAL A 24 12.31 8.27 18.33
C VAL A 24 13.51 9.11 17.92
N TYR A 25 13.36 9.91 16.88
CA TYR A 25 14.36 10.91 16.49
C TYR A 25 14.52 11.96 17.60
N VAL A 26 15.76 12.34 17.88
CA VAL A 26 16.12 13.38 18.85
C VAL A 26 17.20 14.30 18.26
N ALA A 27 17.39 15.47 18.88
CA ALA A 27 18.53 16.33 18.54
C ALA A 27 19.85 15.61 18.83
N VAL A 28 20.81 15.70 17.91
CA VAL A 28 22.08 14.94 17.96
C VAL A 28 22.87 15.23 19.23
N GLU A 29 22.82 16.47 19.72
CA GLU A 29 23.52 16.90 20.93
C GLU A 29 23.00 16.23 22.20
N LYS A 30 21.82 15.60 22.15
CA LYS A 30 21.23 14.87 23.29
C LYS A 30 21.72 13.43 23.41
N VAL A 31 22.47 12.94 22.42
CA VAL A 31 23.00 11.57 22.43
C VAL A 31 24.50 11.62 22.63
N ASP A 32 24.98 10.96 23.68
CA ASP A 32 26.42 10.84 23.92
C ASP A 32 27.04 9.88 22.88
N PRO A 33 27.93 10.37 22.01
CA PRO A 33 28.52 9.56 20.95
C PRO A 33 29.45 8.46 21.48
N THR A 34 29.88 8.51 22.74
CA THR A 34 30.78 7.48 23.33
C THR A 34 30.05 6.20 23.70
N VAL A 35 28.72 6.24 23.81
CA VAL A 35 27.86 5.10 24.20
C VAL A 35 26.84 4.72 23.11
N ALA A 36 26.73 5.52 22.04
CA ALA A 36 25.84 5.24 20.93
C ALA A 36 26.46 4.28 19.91
N THR A 37 25.62 3.45 19.29
CA THR A 37 26.00 2.77 18.04
C THR A 37 26.11 3.83 16.95
N ILE A 38 27.16 3.77 16.12
CA ILE A 38 27.39 4.72 15.02
C ILE A 38 27.33 3.97 13.70
N ILE A 39 26.51 4.48 12.78
CA ILE A 39 26.48 4.07 11.37
C ILE A 39 26.90 5.28 10.55
N ASP A 40 27.87 5.11 9.63
CA ASP A 40 28.21 6.15 8.66
C ASP A 40 27.41 5.91 7.38
N ALA A 41 26.55 6.84 7.00
CA ALA A 41 25.81 6.78 5.75
C ALA A 41 26.71 7.13 4.54
N GLU A 42 27.91 7.67 4.78
CA GLU A 42 28.90 8.00 3.74
C GLU A 42 28.32 8.93 2.65
N GLY A 43 27.45 9.87 3.03
CA GLY A 43 26.80 10.81 2.11
C GLY A 43 25.68 10.20 1.27
N ARG A 44 25.19 9.00 1.62
CA ARG A 44 24.09 8.34 0.90
C ARG A 44 22.72 8.80 1.37
N LEU A 45 21.75 8.62 0.48
CA LEU A 45 20.36 8.97 0.70
C LEU A 45 19.80 8.22 1.91
N CYS A 46 19.33 8.99 2.88
CA CYS A 46 18.66 8.52 4.08
C CYS A 46 17.21 9.03 4.05
N VAL A 47 16.26 8.12 4.07
CA VAL A 47 14.82 8.42 4.07
C VAL A 47 14.15 7.74 5.26
N PRO A 48 12.99 8.23 5.75
CA PRO A 48 12.21 7.47 6.71
C PRO A 48 11.81 6.11 6.09
N GLY A 49 11.44 5.15 6.93
CA GLY A 49 11.08 3.82 6.45
C GLY A 49 9.99 3.85 5.37
N PHE A 50 10.13 3.02 4.33
CA PHE A 50 9.11 2.94 3.28
C PHE A 50 7.80 2.38 3.83
N ILE A 51 6.73 2.68 3.10
CA ILE A 51 5.36 2.30 3.44
C ILE A 51 4.77 1.50 2.28
N GLU A 52 4.16 0.35 2.61
CA GLU A 52 3.33 -0.42 1.68
C GLU A 52 1.84 -0.14 2.02
N PRO A 53 1.15 0.73 1.27
CA PRO A 53 -0.18 1.19 1.64
C PRO A 53 -1.31 0.24 1.23
N HIS A 54 -1.05 -0.80 0.44
CA HIS A 54 -2.08 -1.72 -0.04
C HIS A 54 -1.50 -3.09 -0.42
N ILE A 55 -1.73 -4.09 0.44
CA ILE A 55 -1.33 -5.48 0.18
C ILE A 55 -2.40 -6.46 0.70
N HIS A 56 -2.39 -7.71 0.22
CA HIS A 56 -3.26 -8.77 0.74
C HIS A 56 -2.47 -9.94 1.35
N LEU A 57 -2.05 -9.77 2.61
CA LEU A 57 -1.21 -10.76 3.31
C LEU A 57 -1.91 -12.11 3.59
N ASP A 58 -3.24 -12.18 3.56
CA ASP A 58 -3.96 -13.45 3.73
C ASP A 58 -3.80 -14.39 2.53
N LYS A 59 -3.62 -13.84 1.32
CA LYS A 59 -3.56 -14.59 0.06
C LYS A 59 -2.19 -14.60 -0.66
N VAL A 60 -1.17 -13.93 -0.11
CA VAL A 60 0.21 -14.02 -0.66
C VAL A 60 0.73 -15.46 -0.72
N MET A 61 1.65 -15.74 -1.66
CA MET A 61 2.37 -17.03 -1.75
C MET A 61 1.45 -18.24 -1.96
N LEU A 62 0.30 -18.05 -2.61
CA LEU A 62 -0.62 -19.15 -2.93
C LEU A 62 -0.39 -19.77 -4.30
N ALA A 63 0.35 -19.13 -5.22
CA ALA A 63 0.49 -19.54 -6.62
C ALA A 63 0.89 -21.01 -6.83
N ASP A 64 1.73 -21.58 -5.96
CA ASP A 64 2.18 -22.98 -6.06
C ASP A 64 1.18 -24.00 -5.48
N SER A 65 0.09 -23.53 -4.85
CA SER A 65 -0.88 -24.34 -4.11
C SER A 65 -2.32 -24.24 -4.63
N ILE A 66 -2.51 -23.53 -5.74
CA ILE A 66 -3.80 -23.24 -6.36
C ILE A 66 -3.77 -23.53 -7.86
N PRO A 67 -4.95 -23.71 -8.51
CA PRO A 67 -5.04 -23.70 -9.96
C PRO A 67 -4.45 -22.41 -10.56
N VAL A 68 -3.87 -22.52 -11.75
CA VAL A 68 -3.38 -21.36 -12.51
C VAL A 68 -4.57 -20.57 -13.03
N ASN A 69 -4.55 -19.24 -12.83
CA ASN A 69 -5.47 -18.33 -13.50
C ASN A 69 -5.09 -18.25 -15.00
N VAL A 70 -5.86 -18.95 -15.84
CA VAL A 70 -5.55 -19.14 -17.26
C VAL A 70 -5.93 -17.92 -18.09
N SER A 71 -7.06 -17.28 -17.79
CA SER A 71 -7.46 -16.04 -18.47
C SER A 71 -6.60 -14.85 -18.03
N GLY A 72 -6.10 -14.88 -16.80
CA GLY A 72 -5.44 -13.74 -16.15
C GLY A 72 -6.42 -12.63 -15.77
N SER A 73 -7.72 -12.91 -15.67
CA SER A 73 -8.77 -11.96 -15.29
C SER A 73 -8.97 -11.90 -13.77
N LEU A 74 -9.60 -10.81 -13.30
CA LEU A 74 -10.01 -10.63 -11.91
C LEU A 74 -11.06 -11.69 -11.49
N ASP A 75 -12.06 -11.94 -12.33
CA ASP A 75 -13.16 -12.86 -12.01
C ASP A 75 -12.67 -14.31 -11.79
N GLU A 76 -11.82 -14.82 -12.68
CA GLU A 76 -11.24 -16.16 -12.51
C GLU A 76 -10.38 -16.25 -11.24
N ALA A 77 -9.64 -15.19 -10.92
CA ALA A 77 -8.85 -15.12 -9.70
C ALA A 77 -9.74 -15.16 -8.44
N ILE A 78 -10.87 -14.43 -8.43
CA ILE A 78 -11.85 -14.45 -7.33
C ILE A 78 -12.47 -15.85 -7.18
N GLU A 79 -12.79 -16.52 -8.27
CA GLU A 79 -13.33 -17.90 -8.24
C GLU A 79 -12.32 -18.89 -7.62
N ILE A 80 -11.06 -18.85 -8.08
CA ILE A 80 -9.97 -19.69 -7.56
C ILE A 80 -9.76 -19.43 -6.06
N LEU A 81 -9.74 -18.16 -5.65
CA LEU A 81 -9.62 -17.75 -4.25
C LEU A 81 -10.80 -18.26 -3.42
N GLY A 82 -12.02 -18.14 -3.94
CA GLY A 82 -13.25 -18.62 -3.30
C GLY A 82 -13.18 -20.10 -2.93
N ALA A 83 -12.70 -20.95 -3.83
CA ALA A 83 -12.48 -22.37 -3.54
C ALA A 83 -11.35 -22.60 -2.52
N ARG A 84 -10.29 -21.77 -2.53
CA ARG A 84 -9.17 -21.88 -1.58
C ARG A 84 -9.58 -21.55 -0.14
N LYS A 85 -10.52 -20.62 0.06
CA LYS A 85 -11.01 -20.16 1.37
C LYS A 85 -11.54 -21.27 2.28
N GLU A 86 -12.14 -22.32 1.71
CA GLU A 86 -12.62 -23.49 2.47
C GLU A 86 -11.51 -24.23 3.24
N SER A 87 -10.27 -24.04 2.82
CA SER A 87 -9.07 -24.67 3.41
C SER A 87 -8.17 -23.67 4.14
N TYR A 88 -8.66 -22.46 4.43
CA TYR A 88 -7.90 -21.47 5.18
C TYR A 88 -7.53 -21.99 6.56
N SER A 89 -6.29 -21.71 6.94
CA SER A 89 -5.74 -22.02 8.26
C SER A 89 -4.94 -20.83 8.73
N THR A 90 -5.21 -20.40 9.96
CA THR A 90 -4.47 -19.33 10.64
C THR A 90 -2.96 -19.58 10.57
N ALA A 91 -2.53 -20.81 10.82
CA ALA A 91 -1.11 -21.17 10.82
C ALA A 91 -0.46 -21.06 9.43
N ASP A 92 -1.19 -21.43 8.38
CA ASP A 92 -0.71 -21.31 6.99
C ASP A 92 -0.57 -19.83 6.58
N ILE A 93 -1.60 -19.04 6.85
CA ILE A 93 -1.60 -17.59 6.56
C ILE A 93 -0.47 -16.89 7.31
N VAL A 94 -0.31 -17.15 8.62
CA VAL A 94 0.78 -16.55 9.43
C VAL A 94 2.16 -16.90 8.85
N ALA A 95 2.35 -18.13 8.38
CA ALA A 95 3.62 -18.56 7.79
C ALA A 95 3.92 -17.82 6.48
N ARG A 96 2.95 -17.75 5.56
CA ARG A 96 3.08 -17.07 4.25
C ARG A 96 3.25 -15.56 4.41
N ALA A 97 2.38 -14.90 5.18
CA ALA A 97 2.47 -13.48 5.47
C ALA A 97 3.82 -13.11 6.12
N GLY A 98 4.29 -13.93 7.07
CA GLY A 98 5.58 -13.73 7.71
C GLY A 98 6.78 -13.82 6.76
N GLN A 99 6.70 -14.63 5.70
CA GLN A 99 7.73 -14.67 4.66
C GLN A 99 7.79 -13.35 3.89
N ILE A 100 6.63 -12.80 3.52
CA ILE A 100 6.55 -11.54 2.77
C ILE A 100 6.97 -10.35 3.63
N ILE A 101 6.53 -10.27 4.88
CA ILE A 101 6.96 -9.20 5.80
C ILE A 101 8.48 -9.14 5.93
N ARG A 102 9.17 -10.29 6.02
CA ARG A 102 10.63 -10.32 6.09
C ARG A 102 11.28 -9.80 4.79
N ALA A 103 10.70 -10.12 3.63
CA ALA A 103 11.18 -9.62 2.35
C ALA A 103 10.94 -8.10 2.21
N ALA A 104 9.74 -7.63 2.57
CA ALA A 104 9.36 -6.23 2.61
C ALA A 104 10.29 -5.40 3.51
N VAL A 105 10.58 -5.89 4.70
CA VAL A 105 11.50 -5.25 5.65
C VAL A 105 12.92 -5.19 5.09
N ALA A 106 13.40 -6.25 4.43
CA ALA A 106 14.68 -6.20 3.72
C ALA A 106 14.67 -5.17 2.56
N ASN A 107 13.49 -4.89 2.00
CA ASN A 107 13.28 -3.84 1.01
C ASN A 107 13.04 -2.44 1.59
N GLY A 108 13.10 -2.28 2.92
CA GLY A 108 12.98 -0.99 3.60
C GLY A 108 11.58 -0.65 4.09
N VAL A 109 10.61 -1.55 3.94
CA VAL A 109 9.23 -1.35 4.43
C VAL A 109 9.18 -1.48 5.95
N THR A 110 8.60 -0.48 6.63
CA THR A 110 8.47 -0.44 8.10
C THR A 110 7.04 -0.20 8.58
N ARG A 111 6.16 0.20 7.65
CA ARG A 111 4.72 0.37 7.86
C ARG A 111 3.98 -0.29 6.70
N MET A 112 2.88 -0.96 6.97
CA MET A 112 2.07 -1.62 5.96
C MET A 112 0.58 -1.49 6.28
N ARG A 113 -0.27 -1.47 5.25
CA ARG A 113 -1.72 -1.68 5.38
C ARG A 113 -2.12 -2.89 4.55
N THR A 114 -2.72 -3.88 5.21
CA THR A 114 -3.23 -5.08 4.56
C THR A 114 -4.75 -5.10 4.53
N HIS A 115 -5.32 -5.50 3.39
CA HIS A 115 -6.74 -5.81 3.23
C HIS A 115 -6.94 -7.29 3.48
N ILE A 116 -7.95 -7.64 4.28
CA ILE A 116 -8.20 -9.03 4.69
C ILE A 116 -9.64 -9.41 4.44
N ASP A 117 -9.79 -10.49 3.69
CA ASP A 117 -11.09 -11.02 3.31
C ASP A 117 -11.93 -11.37 4.56
N VAL A 118 -13.08 -10.72 4.68
CA VAL A 118 -14.13 -10.97 5.68
C VAL A 118 -15.44 -11.20 4.92
N ASP A 119 -15.87 -12.45 4.86
CA ASP A 119 -17.09 -12.87 4.17
C ASP A 119 -17.66 -14.16 4.77
N THR A 120 -18.87 -14.55 4.39
CA THR A 120 -19.53 -15.75 4.95
C THR A 120 -18.85 -17.08 4.56
N GLY A 121 -17.98 -17.06 3.56
CA GLY A 121 -17.23 -18.23 3.10
C GLY A 121 -16.02 -18.57 3.97
N CYS A 122 -15.30 -17.56 4.49
CA CYS A 122 -14.13 -17.76 5.36
C CYS A 122 -14.34 -17.31 6.82
N GLY A 123 -15.45 -16.61 7.10
CA GLY A 123 -15.73 -15.98 8.38
C GLY A 123 -14.63 -14.98 8.74
N LEU A 124 -14.02 -15.17 9.91
CA LEU A 124 -12.94 -14.32 10.43
C LEU A 124 -11.57 -15.03 10.46
N THR A 125 -11.44 -16.17 9.78
CA THR A 125 -10.22 -16.99 9.86
C THR A 125 -8.97 -16.23 9.41
N ALA A 126 -9.08 -15.49 8.30
CA ALA A 126 -7.99 -14.65 7.80
C ALA A 126 -7.70 -13.48 8.73
N PHE A 127 -8.74 -12.81 9.23
CA PHE A 127 -8.62 -11.72 10.19
C PHE A 127 -7.87 -12.15 11.47
N GLU A 128 -8.23 -13.30 12.04
CA GLU A 128 -7.56 -13.89 13.21
C GLU A 128 -6.08 -14.15 12.95
N ALA A 129 -5.75 -14.67 11.77
CA ALA A 129 -4.37 -14.88 11.36
C ALA A 129 -3.58 -13.58 11.33
N LEU A 130 -4.18 -12.50 10.82
CA LEU A 130 -3.47 -11.23 10.71
C LEU A 130 -3.35 -10.47 12.03
N LEU A 131 -4.26 -10.67 12.99
CA LEU A 131 -4.02 -10.25 14.37
C LEU A 131 -2.79 -10.94 14.97
N GLU A 132 -2.59 -12.24 14.69
CA GLU A 132 -1.39 -12.96 15.11
C GLU A 132 -0.13 -12.43 14.39
N VAL A 133 -0.20 -12.21 13.07
CA VAL A 133 0.90 -11.61 12.29
C VAL A 133 1.28 -10.24 12.84
N ARG A 134 0.31 -9.34 13.05
CA ARG A 134 0.53 -8.00 13.61
C ARG A 134 1.30 -8.09 14.93
N LYS A 135 0.89 -9.00 15.83
CA LYS A 135 1.58 -9.21 17.11
C LYS A 135 2.98 -9.78 16.94
N ARG A 136 3.14 -10.80 16.09
CA ARG A 136 4.39 -11.55 15.91
C ARG A 136 5.49 -10.73 15.25
N PHE A 137 5.12 -9.78 14.38
CA PHE A 137 6.04 -8.99 13.59
C PHE A 137 6.09 -7.51 13.97
N ALA A 138 5.49 -7.10 15.09
CA ALA A 138 5.44 -5.71 15.57
C ALA A 138 6.82 -5.04 15.71
N ASP A 139 7.86 -5.83 16.01
CA ASP A 139 9.25 -5.35 16.12
C ASP A 139 9.90 -5.07 14.76
N LEU A 140 9.33 -5.56 13.66
CA LEU A 140 9.84 -5.36 12.30
C LEU A 140 9.00 -4.35 11.52
N VAL A 141 7.68 -4.42 11.65
CA VAL A 141 6.73 -3.65 10.85
C VAL A 141 5.52 -3.27 11.70
N GLU A 142 4.96 -2.08 11.48
CA GLU A 142 3.60 -1.78 11.95
C GLU A 142 2.59 -2.08 10.85
N LEU A 143 1.52 -2.77 11.22
CA LEU A 143 0.55 -3.32 10.29
C LEU A 143 -0.85 -2.81 10.62
N GLN A 144 -1.41 -1.98 9.73
CA GLN A 144 -2.83 -1.68 9.69
C GLN A 144 -3.59 -2.81 8.99
N ILE A 145 -4.78 -3.15 9.50
CA ILE A 145 -5.66 -4.18 8.93
C ILE A 145 -6.98 -3.52 8.54
N VAL A 146 -7.33 -3.66 7.26
CA VAL A 146 -8.64 -3.30 6.70
C VAL A 146 -9.51 -4.55 6.67
N ALA A 147 -10.69 -4.49 7.30
CA ALA A 147 -11.71 -5.53 7.17
C ALA A 147 -12.36 -5.41 5.78
N PHE A 148 -12.10 -6.35 4.88
CA PHE A 148 -12.38 -6.20 3.46
C PHE A 148 -13.42 -7.23 2.95
N PRO A 149 -14.59 -6.79 2.48
CA PRO A 149 -15.63 -7.67 1.94
C PRO A 149 -15.41 -7.96 0.44
N GLN A 150 -14.49 -8.87 0.12
CA GLN A 150 -14.12 -9.22 -1.27
C GLN A 150 -15.30 -9.61 -2.17
N LYS A 151 -16.40 -10.17 -1.61
CA LYS A 151 -17.60 -10.58 -2.36
C LYS A 151 -18.69 -9.51 -2.44
N GLY A 152 -18.47 -8.34 -1.85
CA GLY A 152 -19.55 -7.39 -1.56
C GLY A 152 -20.12 -7.58 -0.15
N ILE A 153 -20.85 -6.57 0.32
CA ILE A 153 -21.56 -6.56 1.61
C ILE A 153 -23.02 -6.94 1.39
N VAL A 154 -23.66 -6.38 0.36
CA VAL A 154 -25.10 -6.57 0.08
C VAL A 154 -25.32 -7.93 -0.57
N GLY A 155 -24.47 -8.30 -1.53
CA GLY A 155 -24.47 -9.61 -2.19
C GLY A 155 -24.10 -10.80 -1.29
N ASP A 156 -23.61 -10.57 -0.06
CA ASP A 156 -23.24 -11.61 0.90
C ASP A 156 -24.01 -11.47 2.24
N PRO A 157 -25.26 -11.96 2.33
CA PRO A 157 -26.08 -11.85 3.54
C PRO A 157 -25.40 -12.43 4.78
N GLY A 158 -25.04 -11.55 5.72
CA GLY A 158 -24.30 -11.89 6.94
C GLY A 158 -22.90 -11.27 7.01
N CYS A 159 -22.35 -10.79 5.89
CA CYS A 159 -21.06 -10.11 5.82
C CYS A 159 -21.00 -8.87 6.73
N GLU A 160 -22.05 -8.02 6.74
CA GLU A 160 -22.07 -6.83 7.61
C GLU A 160 -21.82 -7.17 9.09
N ALA A 161 -22.42 -8.26 9.60
CA ALA A 161 -22.23 -8.68 10.98
C ALA A 161 -20.78 -9.11 11.26
N LEU A 162 -20.14 -9.80 10.30
CA LEU A 162 -18.74 -10.20 10.39
C LEU A 162 -17.80 -8.99 10.32
N LEU A 163 -18.09 -8.00 9.46
CA LEU A 163 -17.33 -6.76 9.38
C LEU A 163 -17.39 -6.00 10.71
N ARG A 164 -18.58 -5.84 11.30
CA ARG A 164 -18.74 -5.22 12.62
C ARG A 164 -17.99 -5.99 13.70
N GLU A 165 -18.05 -7.32 13.69
CA GLU A 165 -17.27 -8.15 14.62
C GLU A 165 -15.76 -7.96 14.43
N ALA A 166 -15.26 -7.87 13.19
CA ALA A 166 -13.85 -7.60 12.91
C ALA A 166 -13.42 -6.23 13.45
N MET A 167 -14.26 -5.20 13.26
CA MET A 167 -14.02 -3.86 13.81
C MET A 167 -14.00 -3.87 15.35
N ASP A 168 -14.98 -4.50 16.01
CA ASP A 168 -15.02 -4.67 17.47
C ASP A 168 -13.77 -5.37 18.02
N ARG A 169 -13.16 -6.25 17.22
CA ARG A 169 -11.98 -7.05 17.56
C ARG A 169 -10.65 -6.40 17.16
N GLY A 170 -10.66 -5.20 16.59
CA GLY A 170 -9.46 -4.40 16.36
C GLY A 170 -8.91 -4.40 14.93
N ALA A 171 -9.78 -4.54 13.93
CA ALA A 171 -9.48 -3.99 12.59
C ALA A 171 -9.34 -2.45 12.71
N ASP A 172 -8.41 -1.87 11.96
CA ASP A 172 -8.12 -0.43 12.05
C ASP A 172 -9.05 0.38 11.14
N GLN A 173 -9.50 -0.21 10.05
CA GLN A 173 -10.30 0.43 9.02
C GLN A 173 -11.32 -0.52 8.42
N ILE A 174 -12.40 0.06 7.91
CA ILE A 174 -13.41 -0.67 7.15
C ILE A 174 -13.13 -0.52 5.66
N GLY A 175 -13.21 -1.63 4.94
CA GLY A 175 -13.07 -1.64 3.49
C GLY A 175 -14.38 -1.83 2.75
N GLY A 176 -14.27 -2.02 1.44
CA GLY A 176 -15.41 -2.21 0.56
C GLY A 176 -14.99 -2.57 -0.85
N MET A 177 -15.91 -3.13 -1.62
CA MET A 177 -15.77 -3.43 -3.05
C MET A 177 -17.11 -3.17 -3.77
N PRO A 178 -17.61 -1.93 -3.78
CA PRO A 178 -18.98 -1.61 -4.21
C PRO A 178 -19.26 -1.96 -5.68
N PHE A 179 -18.23 -1.97 -6.55
CA PHE A 179 -18.39 -2.40 -7.94
C PHE A 179 -18.76 -3.89 -8.07
N ASN A 180 -18.46 -4.71 -7.06
CA ASN A 180 -18.78 -6.14 -7.08
C ASN A 180 -20.24 -6.44 -6.68
N GLU A 181 -21.03 -5.42 -6.34
CA GLU A 181 -22.47 -5.56 -6.09
C GLU A 181 -23.26 -5.66 -7.40
N ALA A 182 -24.46 -6.26 -7.36
CA ALA A 182 -25.17 -6.62 -8.58
C ALA A 182 -25.82 -5.43 -9.30
N ALA A 183 -26.06 -4.32 -8.58
CA ALA A 183 -26.72 -3.14 -9.11
C ALA A 183 -26.18 -1.84 -8.49
N PRO A 184 -26.28 -0.69 -9.20
CA PRO A 184 -25.83 0.61 -8.69
C PRO A 184 -26.47 1.02 -7.36
N GLU A 185 -27.72 0.63 -7.11
CA GLU A 185 -28.40 0.88 -5.84
C GLU A 185 -27.75 0.07 -4.70
N GLU A 186 -27.37 -1.18 -4.97
CA GLU A 186 -26.66 -2.03 -4.02
C GLU A 186 -25.22 -1.54 -3.79
N SER A 187 -24.53 -1.03 -4.82
CA SER A 187 -23.23 -0.36 -4.67
C SER A 187 -23.30 0.86 -3.75
N ARG A 188 -24.39 1.65 -3.83
CA ARG A 188 -24.61 2.77 -2.90
C ARG A 188 -24.91 2.28 -1.49
N GLU A 189 -25.76 1.28 -1.35
CA GLU A 189 -26.06 0.67 -0.04
C GLU A 189 -24.80 0.09 0.62
N HIS A 190 -23.93 -0.58 -0.14
CA HIS A 190 -22.63 -1.06 0.31
C HIS A 190 -21.79 0.08 0.91
N ILE A 191 -21.65 1.18 0.17
CA ILE A 191 -20.89 2.35 0.62
C ILE A 191 -21.51 2.89 1.92
N GLU A 192 -22.82 3.08 1.97
CA GLU A 192 -23.52 3.57 3.16
C GLU A 192 -23.35 2.66 4.38
N ILE A 193 -23.38 1.33 4.20
CA ILE A 193 -23.11 0.37 5.28
C ILE A 193 -21.69 0.55 5.82
N ALA A 194 -20.69 0.64 4.93
CA ALA A 194 -19.30 0.85 5.34
C ALA A 194 -19.11 2.18 6.08
N PHE A 195 -19.74 3.29 5.63
CA PHE A 195 -19.73 4.56 6.36
C PHE A 195 -20.45 4.49 7.70
N ALA A 196 -21.53 3.73 7.81
CA ALA A 196 -22.20 3.49 9.09
C ALA A 196 -21.26 2.77 10.07
N ILE A 197 -20.58 1.71 9.62
CA ILE A 197 -19.56 1.01 10.42
C ILE A 197 -18.41 1.97 10.80
N ALA A 198 -17.91 2.75 9.85
CA ALA A 198 -16.83 3.71 10.08
C ALA A 198 -17.19 4.73 11.16
N ARG A 199 -18.42 5.25 11.12
CA ARG A 199 -18.94 6.19 12.11
C ARG A 199 -19.10 5.56 13.49
N ASP A 200 -19.63 4.35 13.56
CA ASP A 200 -19.85 3.64 14.82
C ASP A 200 -18.53 3.36 15.55
N HIS A 201 -17.44 3.14 14.80
CA HIS A 201 -16.10 2.83 15.34
C HIS A 201 -15.14 4.04 15.34
N GLY A 202 -15.53 5.15 14.72
CA GLY A 202 -14.66 6.31 14.52
C GLY A 202 -13.43 6.03 13.65
N CYS A 203 -13.49 5.04 12.75
CA CYS A 203 -12.36 4.64 11.91
C CYS A 203 -12.38 5.31 10.52
N ASP A 204 -11.29 5.12 9.78
CA ASP A 204 -11.17 5.55 8.38
C ASP A 204 -11.70 4.45 7.43
N VAL A 205 -11.85 4.80 6.15
CA VAL A 205 -12.40 3.93 5.09
C VAL A 205 -11.34 3.69 4.01
N ASP A 206 -11.16 2.45 3.56
CA ASP A 206 -10.28 2.10 2.44
C ASP A 206 -10.90 1.03 1.52
N MET A 207 -11.41 1.46 0.36
CA MET A 207 -12.19 0.60 -0.54
C MET A 207 -11.45 0.28 -1.84
N HIS A 208 -11.68 -0.94 -2.33
CA HIS A 208 -11.41 -1.33 -3.71
C HIS A 208 -12.48 -0.71 -4.61
N ILE A 209 -12.10 0.29 -5.40
CA ILE A 209 -13.03 1.05 -6.22
C ILE A 209 -12.74 0.80 -7.69
N ASP A 210 -13.78 0.36 -8.42
CA ASP A 210 -13.80 0.24 -9.88
C ASP A 210 -12.52 -0.41 -10.48
N GLU A 211 -12.09 -1.56 -9.92
CA GLU A 211 -10.95 -2.37 -10.43
C GLU A 211 -11.34 -3.14 -11.70
N THR A 212 -11.76 -2.40 -12.72
CA THR A 212 -12.25 -2.92 -13.99
C THR A 212 -11.94 -1.94 -15.13
N ASP A 213 -12.11 -2.41 -16.36
CA ASP A 213 -11.98 -1.62 -17.57
C ASP A 213 -13.31 -1.06 -18.09
N ASP A 214 -14.41 -1.32 -17.38
CA ASP A 214 -15.75 -0.85 -17.71
C ASP A 214 -15.90 0.66 -17.43
N PRO A 215 -16.12 1.52 -18.46
CA PRO A 215 -16.30 2.96 -18.25
C PRO A 215 -17.61 3.34 -17.53
N ASP A 216 -18.52 2.39 -17.33
CA ASP A 216 -19.76 2.58 -16.59
C ASP A 216 -19.65 2.14 -15.11
N ALA A 217 -18.51 1.56 -14.70
CA ALA A 217 -18.17 1.33 -13.29
C ALA A 217 -17.87 2.66 -12.60
N ARG A 218 -18.86 3.24 -11.91
CA ARG A 218 -18.85 4.63 -11.41
C ARG A 218 -18.98 4.74 -9.89
N THR A 219 -18.43 3.78 -9.15
CA THR A 219 -18.54 3.80 -7.70
C THR A 219 -17.61 4.83 -7.05
N LEU A 220 -16.58 5.31 -7.75
CA LEU A 220 -15.73 6.42 -7.28
C LEU A 220 -16.51 7.71 -7.01
N GLU A 221 -17.43 8.13 -7.88
CA GLU A 221 -18.23 9.35 -7.63
C GLU A 221 -19.20 9.16 -6.46
N MET A 222 -19.77 7.96 -6.31
CA MET A 222 -20.63 7.62 -5.17
C MET A 222 -19.84 7.67 -3.85
N LEU A 223 -18.59 7.22 -3.85
CA LEU A 223 -17.70 7.31 -2.70
C LEU A 223 -17.37 8.77 -2.35
N CYS A 224 -17.12 9.62 -3.35
CA CYS A 224 -16.91 11.06 -3.15
C CYS A 224 -18.13 11.73 -2.49
N GLU A 225 -19.32 11.45 -3.02
CA GLU A 225 -20.59 11.97 -2.48
C GLU A 225 -20.79 11.54 -1.01
N ALA A 226 -20.58 10.25 -0.71
CA ALA A 226 -20.70 9.72 0.64
C ALA A 226 -19.66 10.34 1.60
N ALA A 227 -18.39 10.46 1.18
CA ALA A 227 -17.34 11.06 1.99
C ALA A 227 -17.70 12.50 2.41
N ILE A 228 -18.25 13.30 1.50
CA ILE A 228 -18.70 14.66 1.78
C ILE A 228 -19.96 14.65 2.67
N ALA A 229 -20.96 13.84 2.32
CA ALA A 229 -22.24 13.78 3.04
C ALA A 229 -22.08 13.35 4.50
N HIS A 230 -21.18 12.41 4.78
CA HIS A 230 -20.89 11.93 6.14
C HIS A 230 -19.84 12.78 6.88
N GLY A 231 -19.20 13.73 6.21
CA GLY A 231 -18.14 14.57 6.80
C GLY A 231 -16.82 13.82 7.05
N TRP A 232 -16.51 12.84 6.20
CA TRP A 232 -15.31 11.98 6.27
C TRP A 232 -14.17 12.44 5.35
N GLN A 233 -14.21 13.70 4.90
CA GLN A 233 -13.19 14.24 4.01
C GLN A 233 -11.78 14.09 4.61
N GLY A 234 -10.82 13.63 3.81
CA GLY A 234 -9.45 13.36 4.27
C GLY A 234 -9.25 12.02 4.98
N ARG A 235 -10.32 11.24 5.22
CA ARG A 235 -10.32 9.96 5.97
C ARG A 235 -10.76 8.76 5.13
N VAL A 236 -10.70 8.91 3.81
CA VAL A 236 -11.17 7.92 2.84
C VAL A 236 -10.08 7.67 1.81
N THR A 237 -9.84 6.40 1.52
CA THR A 237 -8.92 5.94 0.48
C THR A 237 -9.68 5.15 -0.58
N ALA A 238 -9.35 5.40 -1.85
CA ALA A 238 -9.82 4.62 -3.00
C ALA A 238 -8.64 3.92 -3.66
N GLY A 239 -8.62 2.59 -3.58
CA GLY A 239 -7.65 1.72 -4.25
C GLY A 239 -8.08 1.37 -5.67
N HIS A 240 -7.09 1.13 -6.54
CA HIS A 240 -7.21 0.75 -7.96
C HIS A 240 -7.74 1.86 -8.86
N THR A 241 -9.06 2.07 -8.88
CA THR A 241 -9.75 3.05 -9.75
C THR A 241 -9.40 2.91 -11.24
N CYS A 242 -9.21 1.68 -11.70
CA CYS A 242 -8.82 1.35 -13.08
C CYS A 242 -9.80 1.94 -14.10
N ALA A 243 -11.11 1.89 -13.81
CA ALA A 243 -12.15 2.37 -14.72
C ALA A 243 -12.02 3.86 -15.05
N LEU A 244 -11.42 4.66 -14.15
CA LEU A 244 -11.18 6.09 -14.39
C LEU A 244 -10.37 6.33 -15.66
N ALA A 245 -9.48 5.41 -16.05
CA ALA A 245 -8.74 5.50 -17.30
C ALA A 245 -9.57 5.16 -18.55
N ALA A 246 -10.69 4.48 -18.39
CA ALA A 246 -11.63 4.15 -19.46
C ALA A 246 -12.76 5.20 -19.61
N TYR A 247 -12.99 6.04 -18.60
CA TYR A 247 -14.04 7.07 -18.63
C TYR A 247 -13.87 8.05 -19.79
N PRO A 248 -14.99 8.62 -20.32
CA PRO A 248 -14.94 9.82 -21.14
C PRO A 248 -14.20 10.95 -20.42
N ASP A 249 -13.37 11.71 -21.13
CA ASP A 249 -12.45 12.67 -20.49
C ASP A 249 -13.17 13.77 -19.71
N ASP A 250 -14.28 14.30 -20.23
CA ASP A 250 -15.08 15.33 -19.57
C ASP A 250 -15.69 14.82 -18.26
N TYR A 251 -16.11 13.55 -18.25
CA TYR A 251 -16.60 12.88 -17.06
C TYR A 251 -15.49 12.59 -16.06
N ALA A 252 -14.34 12.08 -16.53
CA ALA A 252 -13.17 11.81 -15.70
C ALA A 252 -12.67 13.09 -15.01
N ASP A 253 -12.61 14.21 -15.73
CA ASP A 253 -12.22 15.51 -15.17
C ASP A 253 -13.12 15.91 -14.00
N ARG A 254 -14.45 15.77 -14.16
CA ARG A 254 -15.42 16.06 -13.10
C ARG A 254 -15.20 15.16 -11.88
N VAL A 255 -15.02 13.84 -12.09
CA VAL A 255 -14.84 12.90 -10.99
C VAL A 255 -13.53 13.15 -10.24
N MET A 256 -12.43 13.48 -10.95
CA MET A 256 -11.17 13.83 -10.30
C MET A 256 -11.27 15.13 -9.48
N ASP A 257 -12.06 16.11 -9.93
CA ASP A 257 -12.35 17.31 -9.13
C ASP A 257 -13.16 16.97 -7.87
N MET A 258 -14.12 16.03 -7.96
CA MET A 258 -14.85 15.51 -6.80
C MET A 258 -13.95 14.77 -5.81
N VAL A 259 -12.98 13.97 -6.30
CA VAL A 259 -11.97 13.30 -5.46
C VAL A 259 -11.17 14.32 -4.68
N ALA A 260 -10.73 15.41 -5.33
CA ALA A 260 -10.01 16.50 -4.69
C ALA A 260 -10.87 17.23 -3.64
N GLU A 261 -12.13 17.54 -3.96
CA GLU A 261 -13.07 18.17 -3.01
C GLU A 261 -13.36 17.27 -1.80
N ALA A 262 -13.55 15.97 -2.02
CA ALA A 262 -13.76 14.98 -0.97
C ALA A 262 -12.50 14.73 -0.13
N GLY A 263 -11.32 15.17 -0.59
CA GLY A 263 -10.05 14.90 0.07
C GLY A 263 -9.75 13.40 0.14
N ILE A 264 -10.18 12.63 -0.87
CA ILE A 264 -9.90 11.19 -0.95
C ILE A 264 -8.43 10.97 -1.30
N HIS A 265 -7.79 10.02 -0.63
CA HIS A 265 -6.48 9.52 -1.03
C HIS A 265 -6.63 8.43 -2.08
N MET A 266 -5.72 8.39 -3.05
CA MET A 266 -5.75 7.39 -4.13
C MET A 266 -4.59 6.41 -3.98
N ILE A 267 -4.85 5.13 -4.19
CA ILE A 267 -3.80 4.11 -4.33
C ILE A 267 -3.92 3.47 -5.71
N THR A 268 -2.83 3.49 -6.48
CA THR A 268 -2.72 2.75 -7.74
C THR A 268 -1.83 1.52 -7.55
N ASN A 269 -2.19 0.38 -8.13
CA ASN A 269 -1.45 -0.87 -7.93
C ASN A 269 -0.85 -1.34 -9.26
N PRO A 270 0.23 -0.69 -9.74
CA PRO A 270 0.69 -0.80 -11.14
C PRO A 270 1.05 -2.23 -11.55
N ALA A 271 1.61 -3.03 -10.63
CA ALA A 271 2.00 -4.40 -10.90
C ALA A 271 0.79 -5.30 -11.17
N THR A 272 -0.21 -5.28 -10.28
CA THR A 272 -1.44 -6.05 -10.43
C THR A 272 -2.28 -5.51 -11.58
N ASN A 273 -2.53 -4.20 -11.64
CA ASN A 273 -3.49 -3.65 -12.60
C ASN A 273 -2.99 -3.78 -14.06
N LEU A 274 -1.70 -3.62 -14.34
CA LEU A 274 -1.16 -3.89 -15.68
C LEU A 274 -1.32 -5.36 -16.11
N MET A 275 -1.46 -6.28 -15.15
CA MET A 275 -1.67 -7.69 -15.41
C MET A 275 -3.14 -8.06 -15.51
N LEU A 276 -4.02 -7.51 -14.66
CA LEU A 276 -5.44 -7.90 -14.63
C LEU A 276 -6.29 -7.13 -15.66
N GLN A 277 -5.88 -5.92 -16.02
CA GLN A 277 -6.62 -5.08 -16.96
C GLN A 277 -6.15 -5.27 -18.40
N GLY A 278 -6.92 -4.78 -19.36
CA GLY A 278 -6.73 -4.96 -20.80
C GLY A 278 -6.94 -6.39 -21.29
N ARG A 279 -7.53 -7.26 -20.46
CA ARG A 279 -7.72 -8.70 -20.78
C ARG A 279 -8.77 -8.94 -21.83
N GLU A 280 -9.84 -8.14 -21.84
CA GLU A 280 -10.92 -8.21 -22.82
C GLU A 280 -10.61 -7.44 -24.12
N ASP A 281 -9.63 -6.55 -24.09
CA ASP A 281 -9.19 -5.83 -25.29
C ASP A 281 -8.54 -6.79 -26.30
N SER A 282 -8.79 -6.55 -27.58
CA SER A 282 -8.00 -7.14 -28.66
C SER A 282 -6.69 -6.35 -28.87
N HIS A 283 -6.57 -5.58 -29.95
CA HIS A 283 -5.52 -4.59 -30.11
C HIS A 283 -6.09 -3.29 -30.71
N PRO A 284 -5.66 -2.10 -30.24
CA PRO A 284 -4.68 -1.87 -29.16
C PRO A 284 -5.18 -2.34 -27.78
N LYS A 285 -4.24 -2.71 -26.91
CA LYS A 285 -4.52 -3.20 -25.56
C LYS A 285 -4.24 -2.08 -24.58
N ARG A 286 -5.23 -1.68 -23.78
CA ARG A 286 -5.07 -0.59 -22.81
C ARG A 286 -4.16 -0.99 -21.66
N ARG A 287 -3.75 0.00 -20.85
CA ARG A 287 -2.94 -0.20 -19.63
C ARG A 287 -3.79 -0.57 -18.43
N GLY A 288 -4.97 0.03 -18.31
CA GLY A 288 -5.89 -0.18 -17.19
C GLY A 288 -5.37 0.31 -15.83
N ILE A 289 -4.43 1.25 -15.81
CA ILE A 289 -4.03 1.96 -14.58
C ILE A 289 -4.78 3.28 -14.51
N THR A 290 -5.07 3.78 -13.31
CA THR A 290 -5.76 5.07 -13.11
C THR A 290 -4.97 6.30 -13.63
N ARG A 291 -5.61 7.46 -13.65
CA ARG A 291 -5.08 8.74 -14.20
C ARG A 291 -4.18 9.47 -13.20
N VAL A 292 -3.05 8.85 -12.86
CA VAL A 292 -2.15 9.28 -11.75
C VAL A 292 -1.67 10.73 -11.90
N LYS A 293 -1.21 11.14 -13.09
CA LYS A 293 -0.68 12.49 -13.29
C LYS A 293 -1.78 13.55 -13.13
N GLU A 294 -2.92 13.29 -13.73
CA GLU A 294 -4.07 14.18 -13.75
C GLU A 294 -4.67 14.36 -12.35
N LEU A 295 -4.59 13.33 -11.49
CA LEU A 295 -4.93 13.39 -10.07
C LEU A 295 -3.92 14.26 -9.29
N LEU A 296 -2.61 14.05 -9.50
CA LEU A 296 -1.56 14.85 -8.86
C LEU A 296 -1.66 16.34 -9.24
N ASP A 297 -1.95 16.66 -10.49
CA ASP A 297 -2.12 18.03 -10.98
C ASP A 297 -3.29 18.76 -10.30
N ARG A 298 -4.25 18.01 -9.74
CA ARG A 298 -5.37 18.52 -8.93
C ARG A 298 -5.08 18.57 -7.44
N GLY A 299 -3.86 18.24 -7.02
CA GLY A 299 -3.46 18.21 -5.62
C GLY A 299 -4.00 17.00 -4.84
N VAL A 300 -4.51 15.97 -5.53
CA VAL A 300 -4.93 14.72 -4.89
C VAL A 300 -3.70 13.99 -4.36
N ASN A 301 -3.80 13.45 -3.15
CA ASN A 301 -2.74 12.61 -2.59
C ASN A 301 -2.80 11.22 -3.24
N VAL A 302 -1.76 10.85 -3.98
CA VAL A 302 -1.65 9.54 -4.64
C VAL A 302 -0.48 8.77 -4.06
N ALA A 303 -0.70 7.48 -3.77
CA ALA A 303 0.32 6.51 -3.42
C ALA A 303 0.21 5.26 -4.32
N PHE A 304 1.10 4.28 -4.14
CA PHE A 304 0.99 2.99 -4.82
C PHE A 304 1.32 1.83 -3.88
N GLY A 305 0.76 0.66 -4.16
CA GLY A 305 1.02 -0.58 -3.42
C GLY A 305 1.41 -1.75 -4.30
N GLN A 306 1.95 -2.79 -3.66
CA GLN A 306 2.24 -4.10 -4.25
C GLN A 306 0.96 -4.86 -4.57
N ASP A 307 -0.06 -4.71 -3.72
CA ASP A 307 -1.35 -5.37 -3.79
C ASP A 307 -1.26 -6.90 -3.69
N ASN A 308 -1.19 -7.60 -4.81
CA ASN A 308 -1.08 -9.05 -4.86
C ASN A 308 0.37 -9.50 -5.00
N LEU A 309 0.70 -10.68 -4.45
CA LEU A 309 2.06 -11.21 -4.49
C LEU A 309 2.08 -12.73 -4.52
N ARG A 310 2.54 -13.27 -5.66
CA ARG A 310 2.68 -14.71 -5.94
C ARG A 310 1.41 -15.48 -5.59
N ASP A 311 0.30 -15.00 -6.13
CA ASP A 311 -1.04 -15.57 -5.95
C ASP A 311 -1.76 -15.67 -7.31
N MET A 312 -3.08 -15.91 -7.30
CA MET A 312 -3.92 -16.06 -8.48
C MET A 312 -4.18 -14.76 -9.25
N PHE A 313 -4.00 -13.60 -8.62
CA PHE A 313 -4.17 -12.28 -9.24
C PHE A 313 -2.85 -11.82 -9.87
N TYR A 314 -1.73 -12.08 -9.17
CA TYR A 314 -0.41 -11.66 -9.62
C TYR A 314 0.67 -12.70 -9.28
N PRO A 315 1.32 -13.33 -10.29
CA PRO A 315 2.25 -14.42 -10.05
C PRO A 315 3.66 -13.97 -9.64
N PHE A 316 3.97 -12.67 -9.72
CA PHE A 316 5.29 -12.13 -9.40
C PHE A 316 5.29 -11.38 -8.06
N GLY A 317 6.31 -10.57 -7.82
CA GLY A 317 6.40 -9.67 -6.69
C GLY A 317 7.36 -10.14 -5.60
N ARG A 318 7.92 -9.14 -4.93
CA ARG A 318 8.80 -9.28 -3.75
C ARG A 318 8.64 -8.14 -2.75
N ASP A 319 7.61 -7.31 -2.92
CA ASP A 319 7.28 -6.18 -2.06
C ASP A 319 8.45 -5.18 -1.95
N ASP A 320 8.91 -4.69 -3.11
CA ASP A 320 9.99 -3.70 -3.23
C ASP A 320 9.42 -2.36 -3.75
N PRO A 321 9.31 -1.34 -2.88
CA PRO A 321 8.75 -0.05 -3.28
C PRO A 321 9.48 0.63 -4.44
N LEU A 322 10.79 0.40 -4.61
CA LEU A 322 11.54 0.99 -5.73
C LEU A 322 11.24 0.28 -7.06
N GLU A 323 10.98 -1.03 -7.01
CA GLU A 323 10.56 -1.80 -8.20
C GLU A 323 9.17 -1.38 -8.66
N LEU A 324 8.24 -1.25 -7.73
CA LEU A 324 6.87 -0.80 -7.99
C LEU A 324 6.84 0.65 -8.47
N GLY A 325 7.64 1.54 -7.86
CA GLY A 325 7.77 2.92 -8.30
C GLY A 325 8.33 3.02 -9.72
N PHE A 326 9.35 2.23 -10.05
CA PHE A 326 9.86 2.16 -11.43
C PHE A 326 8.79 1.70 -12.42
N LEU A 327 7.99 0.69 -12.06
CA LEU A 327 6.89 0.21 -12.89
C LEU A 327 5.80 1.28 -13.06
N LEU A 328 5.40 1.95 -11.96
CA LEU A 328 4.44 3.04 -11.99
C LEU A 328 4.89 4.17 -12.92
N ALA A 329 6.16 4.57 -12.81
CA ALA A 329 6.71 5.65 -13.62
C ALA A 329 6.52 5.39 -15.12
N HIS A 330 6.74 4.15 -15.55
CA HIS A 330 6.50 3.73 -16.94
C HIS A 330 5.00 3.70 -17.27
N ALA A 331 4.22 3.08 -16.41
CA ALA A 331 2.80 2.86 -16.63
C ALA A 331 2.05 4.20 -16.78
N ALA A 332 2.30 5.12 -15.85
CA ALA A 332 1.70 6.45 -15.74
C ALA A 332 2.45 7.55 -16.51
N HIS A 333 3.44 7.19 -17.33
CA HIS A 333 4.26 8.11 -18.13
C HIS A 333 5.04 9.18 -17.34
N MET A 334 5.33 8.95 -16.06
CA MET A 334 6.07 9.86 -15.19
C MET A 334 7.58 9.75 -15.44
N SER A 335 8.15 10.69 -16.20
CA SER A 335 9.51 10.61 -16.75
C SER A 335 10.34 11.89 -16.56
N GLN A 336 9.70 13.01 -16.22
CA GLN A 336 10.43 14.21 -15.84
C GLN A 336 11.07 14.04 -14.45
N PRO A 337 12.17 14.73 -14.14
CA PRO A 337 12.84 14.58 -12.84
C PRO A 337 11.92 14.78 -11.64
N ASP A 338 11.07 15.80 -11.67
CA ASP A 338 10.07 16.10 -10.63
C ASP A 338 8.96 15.06 -10.56
N GLU A 339 8.53 14.51 -11.71
CA GLU A 339 7.57 13.40 -11.76
C GLU A 339 8.16 12.12 -11.13
N ILE A 340 9.44 11.82 -11.38
CA ILE A 340 10.13 10.67 -10.78
C ILE A 340 10.31 10.87 -9.27
N GLU A 341 10.64 12.08 -8.83
CA GLU A 341 10.68 12.40 -7.40
C GLU A 341 9.30 12.29 -6.75
N ALA A 342 8.22 12.69 -7.44
CA ALA A 342 6.85 12.49 -6.98
C ALA A 342 6.53 11.00 -6.81
N VAL A 343 6.93 10.14 -7.76
CA VAL A 343 6.80 8.68 -7.62
C VAL A 343 7.57 8.17 -6.41
N PHE A 344 8.80 8.63 -6.16
CA PHE A 344 9.50 8.25 -4.94
C PHE A 344 8.76 8.71 -3.67
N ASN A 345 8.17 9.92 -3.68
CA ASN A 345 7.35 10.43 -2.58
C ASN A 345 6.15 9.53 -2.26
N MET A 346 5.62 8.83 -3.27
CA MET A 346 4.50 7.90 -3.11
C MET A 346 4.82 6.73 -2.17
N THR A 347 6.10 6.40 -1.96
CA THR A 347 6.55 5.35 -1.02
C THR A 347 6.81 5.85 0.40
N THR A 348 6.75 7.17 0.60
CA THR A 348 7.11 7.85 1.85
C THR A 348 5.98 8.78 2.28
N ASP A 349 6.07 10.09 2.07
CA ASP A 349 5.14 11.06 2.63
C ASP A 349 3.71 10.92 2.08
N SER A 350 3.52 10.57 0.80
CA SER A 350 2.15 10.37 0.28
C SER A 350 1.50 9.13 0.89
N ALA A 351 2.24 8.03 1.04
CA ALA A 351 1.76 6.84 1.72
C ALA A 351 1.57 7.06 3.23
N ALA A 352 2.38 7.92 3.86
CA ALA A 352 2.21 8.28 5.27
C ALA A 352 0.89 9.01 5.49
N LYS A 353 0.48 9.88 4.56
CA LYS A 353 -0.84 10.53 4.56
C LYS A 353 -1.98 9.52 4.36
N VAL A 354 -1.81 8.54 3.46
CA VAL A 354 -2.77 7.44 3.29
C VAL A 354 -2.96 6.67 4.61
N LEU A 355 -1.87 6.39 5.32
CA LEU A 355 -1.89 5.70 6.62
C LEU A 355 -2.32 6.57 7.80
N GLY A 356 -2.53 7.87 7.62
CA GLY A 356 -2.89 8.81 8.69
C GLY A 356 -1.76 9.04 9.71
N LEU A 357 -0.50 8.85 9.32
CA LEU A 357 0.64 8.93 10.23
C LEU A 357 1.04 10.38 10.50
N THR A 358 1.05 10.77 11.78
CA THR A 358 1.47 12.11 12.22
C THR A 358 2.89 12.15 12.79
N ASP A 359 3.50 10.98 13.00
CA ASP A 359 4.82 10.80 13.61
C ASP A 359 5.86 10.24 12.61
N TYR A 360 5.60 10.40 11.31
CA TYR A 360 6.47 9.98 10.21
C TYR A 360 7.47 11.09 9.82
N GLY A 361 8.69 10.71 9.43
CA GLY A 361 9.74 11.65 9.03
C GLY A 361 11.05 11.44 9.79
N THR A 362 12.04 12.31 9.54
CA THR A 362 13.37 12.26 10.19
C THR A 362 13.62 13.41 11.17
N THR A 363 12.56 14.09 11.62
CA THR A 363 12.67 15.24 12.54
C THR A 363 12.46 14.80 14.00
N PRO A 364 13.00 15.54 15.00
CA PRO A 364 12.83 15.17 16.40
C PRO A 364 11.36 14.99 16.80
N GLY A 365 11.06 13.86 17.46
CA GLY A 365 9.69 13.47 17.81
C GLY A 365 9.07 12.45 16.86
N CYS A 366 9.53 12.34 15.62
CA CYS A 366 9.13 11.27 14.70
C CYS A 366 9.64 9.91 15.18
N VAL A 367 8.97 8.84 14.78
CA VAL A 367 9.41 7.46 15.02
C VAL A 367 10.74 7.23 14.30
N GLY A 368 11.69 6.63 15.03
CA GLY A 368 13.07 6.39 14.59
C GLY A 368 13.21 5.26 13.57
N ASP A 369 12.44 5.32 12.49
CA ASP A 369 12.52 4.41 11.36
C ASP A 369 13.32 5.09 10.23
N LEU A 370 14.27 4.38 9.63
CA LEU A 370 15.17 4.91 8.60
C LEU A 370 15.58 3.83 7.61
N VAL A 371 15.72 4.21 6.35
CA VAL A 371 16.34 3.42 5.30
C VAL A 371 17.53 4.18 4.75
N ILE A 372 18.70 3.52 4.69
CA ILE A 372 19.90 4.02 4.05
C ILE A 372 20.06 3.30 2.72
N LEU A 373 19.91 4.01 1.61
CA LEU A 373 19.94 3.48 0.25
C LEU A 373 21.37 3.56 -0.32
N ASP A 374 21.77 2.62 -1.17
CA ASP A 374 22.99 2.78 -1.99
C ASP A 374 22.73 3.70 -3.21
N ALA A 375 22.24 4.90 -2.94
CA ALA A 375 21.97 5.98 -3.91
C ALA A 375 22.22 7.35 -3.26
N LYS A 376 22.30 8.40 -4.07
CA LYS A 376 22.49 9.79 -3.61
C LYS A 376 21.25 10.67 -3.77
N SER A 377 20.25 10.21 -4.51
CA SER A 377 19.01 10.98 -4.74
C SER A 377 17.80 10.05 -4.95
N PRO A 378 16.58 10.54 -4.72
CA PRO A 378 15.35 9.81 -5.03
C PRO A 378 15.27 9.36 -6.50
N LEU A 379 15.71 10.23 -7.42
CA LEU A 379 15.79 9.91 -8.84
C LEU A 379 16.68 8.69 -9.09
N GLU A 380 17.91 8.71 -8.56
CA GLU A 380 18.83 7.58 -8.64
C GLU A 380 18.23 6.31 -8.00
N ALA A 381 17.53 6.45 -6.87
CA ALA A 381 16.88 5.32 -6.21
C ALA A 381 15.80 4.65 -7.09
N ILE A 382 14.96 5.41 -7.79
CA ILE A 382 13.95 4.84 -8.71
C ILE A 382 14.60 4.25 -9.97
N VAL A 383 15.60 4.93 -10.54
CA VAL A 383 16.25 4.47 -11.78
C VAL A 383 17.04 3.19 -11.53
N ASP A 384 17.95 3.23 -10.56
CA ASP A 384 18.93 2.15 -10.33
C ASP A 384 18.37 1.04 -9.43
N LYS A 385 17.32 1.31 -8.64
CA LYS A 385 16.73 0.38 -7.66
C LYS A 385 17.81 -0.30 -6.80
N PRO A 386 18.66 0.48 -6.12
CA PRO A 386 19.77 -0.06 -5.35
C PRO A 386 19.28 -0.86 -4.15
N ASP A 387 20.19 -1.65 -3.58
CA ASP A 387 19.96 -2.33 -2.32
C ASP A 387 19.82 -1.33 -1.15
N ARG A 388 19.10 -1.76 -0.12
CA ARG A 388 19.00 -1.04 1.16
C ARG A 388 20.17 -1.47 2.03
N ARG A 389 21.16 -0.59 2.21
CA ARG A 389 22.34 -0.86 3.06
C ARG A 389 21.93 -1.15 4.49
N TYR A 390 21.04 -0.33 5.03
CA TYR A 390 20.48 -0.49 6.36
C TYR A 390 18.98 -0.18 6.34
N VAL A 391 18.23 -1.01 7.06
CA VAL A 391 16.85 -0.73 7.45
C VAL A 391 16.81 -0.71 8.96
N ILE A 392 16.33 0.40 9.50
CA ILE A 392 16.30 0.71 10.92
C ILE A 392 14.84 0.88 11.33
N ARG A 393 14.44 0.20 12.40
CA ARG A 393 13.12 0.29 13.03
C ARG A 393 13.30 0.70 14.49
N ARG A 394 12.69 1.81 14.92
CA ARG A 394 12.81 2.37 16.28
C ARG A 394 14.26 2.40 16.78
N GLY A 395 15.19 2.83 15.93
CA GLY A 395 16.62 2.95 16.25
C GLY A 395 17.37 1.63 16.36
N ARG A 396 16.79 0.51 15.90
CA ARG A 396 17.44 -0.80 15.81
C ARG A 396 17.60 -1.21 14.35
N VAL A 397 18.77 -1.68 13.96
CA VAL A 397 18.98 -2.28 12.64
C VAL A 397 18.18 -3.59 12.58
N VAL A 398 17.26 -3.68 11.62
CA VAL A 398 16.41 -4.86 11.37
C VAL A 398 16.77 -5.57 10.07
N ALA A 399 17.45 -4.89 9.14
CA ALA A 399 18.11 -5.51 7.99
C ALA A 399 19.39 -4.74 7.64
N GLU A 400 20.39 -5.47 7.14
CA GLU A 400 21.65 -4.94 6.65
C GLU A 400 22.02 -5.70 5.37
N THR A 401 22.45 -4.97 4.34
CA THR A 401 22.85 -5.54 3.04
C THR A 401 24.26 -5.09 2.67
N GLU A 402 25.12 -6.07 2.36
CA GLU A 402 26.45 -5.83 1.80
C GLU A 402 26.52 -6.38 0.36
N THR A 403 26.78 -5.49 -0.61
CA THR A 403 26.82 -5.86 -2.03
C THR A 403 28.25 -5.78 -2.55
N ARG A 404 28.77 -6.91 -3.05
CA ARG A 404 30.11 -7.01 -3.66
C ARG A 404 29.99 -7.33 -5.15
N ARG A 405 30.49 -6.43 -6.00
CA ARG A 405 30.58 -6.63 -7.45
C ARG A 405 32.04 -6.68 -7.88
N THR A 406 32.43 -7.74 -8.59
CA THR A 406 33.77 -7.90 -9.17
C THR A 406 33.65 -7.88 -10.69
N ILE A 407 34.23 -6.88 -11.35
CA ILE A 407 34.40 -6.91 -12.79
C ILE A 407 35.62 -7.78 -13.07
N VAL A 408 35.39 -9.00 -13.55
CA VAL A 408 36.46 -9.86 -14.06
C VAL A 408 36.63 -9.48 -15.53
N SER A 409 37.55 -8.56 -15.81
CA SER A 409 38.01 -8.32 -17.19
C SER A 409 39.02 -9.38 -17.58
N GLU A 410 39.03 -9.79 -18.85
CA GLU A 410 40.22 -10.41 -19.47
C GLU A 410 41.36 -9.41 -19.62
#